data_AF-A0A931RB10-F1
#
_entry.id   AF-A0A931RB10-F1
#
_cell.length_a   1.000
_cell.length_b   1.000
_cell.length_c   1.000
_cell.angle_alpha   90.00
_cell.angle_beta   90.00
_cell.angle_gamma   90.00
#
_symmetry.space_group_name_H-M   'P 1'
#
loop_
_entity.id
_entity.type
_entity.pdbx_description
1 polymer ?
#
loop_
_entity_poly.entity_id
_entity_poly.type
_entity_poly.pdbx_seq_one_letter_code
_entity_poly.pdbx_strand_id
1 'polypeptide(L)'
;MPKKDNSKPESKIGLGEKTDSGYKYSSRINFKEDLSLQIAKLMQEKKAKDELETYVEQIRKISSRFKNKDKNLDYYTAVGKVLFFLSSDSFKNIKPYSVFRRLIDEVPDILPGLDTKRIQDHLMMMYRIGGLDENILSKATWEQWYEISKFKNAINNRRVLNRILTASGSASGPDLRKKIESILGK
;
A
#
# COMPACT_ATOMS: atom_id res chain seq x y z
N MET A 1 19.33 28.94 23.60
CA MET A 1 18.35 28.28 22.71
C MET A 1 19.06 27.16 21.96
N PRO A 2 18.68 25.87 22.12
CA PRO A 2 19.31 24.78 21.39
C PRO A 2 18.79 24.77 19.94
N LYS A 3 19.72 24.53 19.00
CA LYS A 3 19.47 24.41 17.56
C LYS A 3 18.58 23.18 17.30
N LYS A 4 17.47 23.38 16.58
CA LYS A 4 16.65 22.29 16.05
C LYS A 4 17.49 21.46 15.10
N ASP A 5 17.73 20.22 15.50
CA ASP A 5 18.34 19.19 14.68
C ASP A 5 17.35 18.84 13.55
N ASN A 6 17.58 19.39 12.36
CA ASN A 6 16.84 19.04 11.15
C ASN A 6 17.41 17.72 10.62
N SER A 7 17.16 16.61 11.33
CA SER A 7 17.36 15.28 10.78
C SER A 7 16.37 15.10 9.63
N LYS A 8 16.89 15.15 8.40
CA LYS A 8 16.14 14.78 7.19
C LYS A 8 15.49 13.41 7.46
N PRO A 9 14.21 13.20 7.10
CA PRO A 9 13.61 11.87 7.23
C PRO A 9 14.47 10.88 6.44
N GLU A 10 14.81 9.75 7.07
CA GLU A 10 15.54 8.64 6.46
C GLU A 10 15.02 8.43 5.04
N SER A 11 15.90 8.57 4.04
CA SER A 11 15.52 8.45 2.64
C SER A 11 14.96 7.04 2.41
N LYS A 12 13.65 6.94 2.22
CA LYS A 12 12.99 5.65 2.00
C LYS A 12 13.65 4.89 0.85
N ILE A 13 13.91 3.61 1.09
CA ILE A 13 14.63 2.70 0.19
C ILE A 13 13.65 2.13 -0.85
N GLY A 14 14.13 1.90 -2.08
CA GLY A 14 13.37 1.21 -3.11
C GLY A 14 13.63 -0.29 -3.08
N LEU A 15 12.74 -1.07 -3.68
CA LEU A 15 13.06 -2.41 -4.13
C LEU A 15 13.56 -2.30 -5.57
N GLY A 16 14.70 -2.93 -5.82
CA GLY A 16 15.35 -3.03 -7.12
C GLY A 16 14.47 -3.28 -8.35
N GLU A 17 15.06 -3.10 -9.53
CA GLU A 17 14.40 -3.33 -10.83
C GLU A 17 14.64 -4.74 -11.34
N LYS A 18 13.67 -5.28 -12.07
CA LYS A 18 13.78 -6.59 -12.71
C LYS A 18 14.82 -6.54 -13.84
N THR A 19 15.68 -7.54 -13.89
CA THR A 19 16.69 -7.79 -14.92
C THR A 19 16.57 -9.24 -15.40
N ASP A 20 17.22 -9.58 -16.51
CA ASP A 20 17.22 -10.96 -17.04
C ASP A 20 17.80 -11.99 -16.05
N SER A 21 18.64 -11.52 -15.12
CA SER A 21 19.27 -12.30 -14.04
C SER A 21 18.57 -12.19 -12.67
N GLY A 22 17.42 -11.51 -12.57
CA GLY A 22 16.66 -11.38 -11.32
C GLY A 22 16.26 -9.94 -10.98
N TYR A 23 16.64 -9.45 -9.79
CA TYR A 23 16.37 -8.06 -9.37
C TYR A 23 17.67 -7.36 -8.98
N LYS A 24 17.95 -6.21 -9.60
CA LYS A 24 19.10 -5.35 -9.30
C LYS A 24 18.76 -4.37 -8.19
N TYR A 25 19.51 -4.39 -7.09
CA TYR A 25 19.31 -3.51 -5.94
C TYR A 25 19.20 -2.03 -6.32
N SER A 26 18.26 -1.32 -5.69
CA SER A 26 18.01 0.11 -5.95
C SER A 26 19.06 1.00 -5.28
N SER A 27 19.62 0.54 -4.16
CA SER A 27 20.63 1.25 -3.39
C SER A 27 21.94 1.35 -4.20
N ARG A 28 22.34 2.57 -4.56
CA ARG A 28 23.63 2.84 -5.22
C ARG A 28 24.71 3.10 -4.17
N ILE A 29 25.89 2.55 -4.39
CA ILE A 29 27.06 2.81 -3.55
C ILE A 29 27.46 4.29 -3.72
N ASN A 30 27.47 5.04 -2.64
CA ASN A 30 27.95 6.40 -2.57
C ASN A 30 29.19 6.44 -1.68
N PHE A 31 30.39 6.49 -2.26
CA PHE A 31 31.65 6.49 -1.51
C PHE A 31 31.85 7.70 -0.58
N LYS A 32 30.95 8.70 -0.60
CA LYS A 32 30.93 9.83 0.32
C LYS A 32 30.03 9.61 1.56
N GLU A 33 29.22 8.55 1.58
CA GLU A 33 28.44 8.12 2.75
C GLU A 33 29.22 7.11 3.59
N ASP A 34 28.90 7.04 4.89
CA ASP A 34 29.44 6.00 5.78
C ASP A 34 29.17 4.61 5.21
N LEU A 35 30.24 3.81 5.07
CA LEU A 35 30.19 2.47 4.48
C LEU A 35 29.24 1.55 5.28
N SER A 36 29.19 1.69 6.60
CA SER A 36 28.33 0.91 7.49
C SER A 36 26.85 1.21 7.24
N LEU A 37 26.51 2.47 7.00
CA LEU A 37 25.14 2.88 6.65
C LEU A 37 24.73 2.31 5.28
N GLN A 38 25.65 2.22 4.33
CA GLN A 38 25.38 1.64 3.02
C GLN A 38 25.19 0.12 3.10
N ILE A 39 26.02 -0.57 3.88
CA ILE A 39 25.87 -2.01 4.17
C ILE A 39 24.51 -2.26 4.83
N ALA A 40 24.13 -1.47 5.83
CA ALA A 40 22.84 -1.61 6.50
C ALA A 40 21.66 -1.45 5.53
N LYS A 41 21.69 -0.47 4.62
CA LYS A 41 20.67 -0.29 3.57
C LYS A 41 20.57 -1.51 2.65
N LEU A 42 21.70 -2.05 2.19
CA LEU A 42 21.74 -3.23 1.32
C LEU A 42 21.24 -4.50 2.04
N MET A 43 21.61 -4.69 3.31
CA MET A 43 21.11 -5.80 4.14
C MET A 43 19.60 -5.70 4.35
N GLN A 44 19.08 -4.49 4.59
CA GLN A 44 17.64 -4.26 4.72
C GLN A 44 16.91 -4.57 3.41
N GLU A 45 17.44 -4.12 2.27
CA GLU A 45 16.85 -4.40 0.95
C GLU A 45 16.83 -5.91 0.64
N LYS A 46 17.92 -6.62 0.98
CA LYS A 46 17.98 -8.09 0.85
C LYS A 46 16.95 -8.79 1.72
N LYS A 47 16.88 -8.45 3.02
CA LYS A 47 15.91 -9.04 3.95
C LYS A 47 14.46 -8.83 3.46
N ALA A 48 14.13 -7.62 3.04
CA ALA A 48 12.81 -7.31 2.52
C ALA A 48 12.51 -8.03 1.20
N LYS A 49 13.52 -8.24 0.34
CA LYS A 49 13.37 -9.03 -0.88
C LYS A 49 13.02 -10.48 -0.58
N ASP A 50 13.74 -11.11 0.36
CA ASP A 50 13.52 -12.51 0.72
C ASP A 50 12.14 -12.70 1.39
N GLU A 51 11.73 -11.76 2.26
CA GLU A 51 10.39 -11.79 2.87
C GLU A 51 9.25 -11.56 1.84
N LEU A 52 9.48 -10.69 0.84
CA LEU A 52 8.47 -10.35 -0.16
C LEU A 52 8.02 -11.57 -0.97
N GLU A 53 8.93 -12.49 -1.28
CA GLU A 53 8.61 -13.71 -2.06
C GLU A 53 7.53 -14.55 -1.38
N THR A 54 7.55 -14.63 -0.04
CA THR A 54 6.52 -15.34 0.73
C THR A 54 5.16 -14.67 0.58
N TYR A 55 5.11 -13.34 0.62
CA TYR A 55 3.85 -12.58 0.48
C TYR A 55 3.33 -12.60 -0.96
N VAL A 56 4.22 -12.55 -1.96
CA VAL A 56 3.86 -12.74 -3.38
C VAL A 56 3.13 -14.06 -3.56
N GLU A 57 3.66 -15.15 -3.01
CA GLU A 57 3.05 -16.47 -3.15
C GLU A 57 1.69 -16.56 -2.46
N GLN A 58 1.52 -15.93 -1.28
CA GLN A 58 0.20 -15.81 -0.64
C GLN A 58 -0.80 -15.05 -1.51
N ILE A 59 -0.38 -13.93 -2.11
CA ILE A 59 -1.23 -13.12 -3.00
C ILE A 59 -1.59 -13.91 -4.27
N ARG A 60 -0.67 -14.68 -4.85
CA ARG A 60 -0.96 -15.59 -5.98
C ARG A 60 -2.03 -16.61 -5.61
N LYS A 61 -1.88 -17.28 -4.46
CA LYS A 61 -2.87 -18.25 -3.96
C LYS A 61 -4.24 -17.61 -3.77
N ILE A 62 -4.32 -16.43 -3.16
CA ILE A 62 -5.58 -15.69 -3.03
C ILE A 62 -6.14 -15.35 -4.41
N SER A 63 -5.34 -14.76 -5.30
CA SER A 63 -5.75 -14.36 -6.65
C SER A 63 -6.32 -15.52 -7.46
N SER A 64 -5.73 -16.72 -7.37
CA SER A 64 -6.23 -17.90 -8.09
C SER A 64 -7.61 -18.38 -7.64
N ARG A 65 -8.04 -18.07 -6.41
CA ARG A 65 -9.34 -18.52 -5.86
C ARG A 65 -10.51 -17.66 -6.32
N PHE A 66 -10.25 -16.42 -6.76
CA PHE A 66 -11.29 -15.47 -7.14
C PHE A 66 -11.44 -15.42 -8.66
N LYS A 67 -12.59 -15.90 -9.16
CA LYS A 67 -12.94 -15.79 -10.59
C LYS A 67 -13.17 -14.35 -11.02
N ASN A 68 -13.88 -13.57 -10.19
CA ASN A 68 -14.08 -12.14 -10.40
C ASN A 68 -13.31 -11.34 -9.34
N LYS A 69 -12.28 -10.61 -9.81
CA LYS A 69 -11.40 -9.78 -8.98
C LYS A 69 -11.80 -8.30 -9.05
N ASP A 70 -12.46 -7.88 -10.13
CA ASP A 70 -12.80 -6.47 -10.30
C ASP A 70 -13.90 -6.06 -9.33
N LYS A 71 -13.70 -4.90 -8.69
CA LYS A 71 -14.59 -4.31 -7.68
C LYS A 71 -15.10 -5.26 -6.59
N ASN A 72 -14.36 -6.33 -6.31
CA ASN A 72 -14.76 -7.35 -5.35
C ASN A 72 -14.19 -7.02 -3.96
N LEU A 73 -15.03 -6.59 -3.02
CA LEU A 73 -14.59 -6.16 -1.70
C LEU A 73 -13.95 -7.31 -0.89
N ASP A 74 -14.44 -8.54 -1.04
CA ASP A 74 -13.87 -9.71 -0.37
C ASP A 74 -12.48 -10.02 -0.90
N TYR A 75 -12.30 -9.94 -2.23
CA TYR A 75 -10.99 -10.09 -2.86
C TYR A 75 -10.02 -9.01 -2.37
N TYR A 76 -10.47 -7.75 -2.34
CA TYR A 76 -9.62 -6.62 -1.95
C TYR A 76 -9.23 -6.70 -0.48
N THR A 77 -10.14 -7.15 0.37
CA THR A 77 -9.89 -7.37 1.79
C THR A 77 -8.93 -8.54 2.00
N ALA A 78 -9.10 -9.64 1.27
CA ALA A 78 -8.22 -10.81 1.37
C ALA A 78 -6.78 -10.47 0.96
N VAL A 79 -6.59 -9.80 -0.19
CA VAL A 79 -5.27 -9.31 -0.61
C VAL A 79 -4.75 -8.25 0.38
N GLY A 80 -5.62 -7.34 0.82
CA GLY A 80 -5.31 -6.28 1.77
C GLY A 80 -4.76 -6.80 3.09
N LYS A 81 -5.35 -7.87 3.65
CA LYS A 81 -4.88 -8.53 4.88
C LYS A 81 -3.43 -9.01 4.73
N VAL A 82 -3.07 -9.56 3.57
CA VAL A 82 -1.67 -9.92 3.28
C VAL A 82 -0.81 -8.66 3.19
N LEU A 83 -1.24 -7.65 2.41
CA LEU A 83 -0.51 -6.39 2.24
C LEU A 83 -0.23 -5.62 3.53
N PHE A 84 -0.88 -5.96 4.64
CA PHE A 84 -0.59 -5.40 5.95
C PHE A 84 0.89 -5.61 6.39
N PHE A 85 1.62 -6.56 5.77
CA PHE A 85 3.07 -6.70 5.96
C PHE A 85 3.86 -5.41 5.65
N LEU A 86 3.31 -4.50 4.84
CA LEU A 86 3.92 -3.20 4.56
C LEU A 86 4.09 -2.33 5.84
N SER A 87 3.35 -2.64 6.90
CA SER A 87 3.47 -2.02 8.22
C SER A 87 4.56 -2.66 9.09
N SER A 88 5.18 -3.76 8.67
CA SER A 88 6.22 -4.46 9.44
C SER A 88 7.57 -3.73 9.41
N ASP A 89 8.44 -4.06 10.37
CA ASP A 89 9.77 -3.42 10.49
C ASP A 89 10.66 -3.60 9.26
N SER A 90 10.52 -4.71 8.53
CA SER A 90 11.27 -4.95 7.29
C SER A 90 10.86 -4.00 6.16
N PHE A 91 9.62 -3.51 6.17
CA PHE A 91 9.05 -2.72 5.07
C PHE A 91 8.73 -1.26 5.45
N LYS A 92 8.76 -0.88 6.73
CA LYS A 92 8.43 0.49 7.19
C LYS A 92 9.24 1.60 6.49
N ASN A 93 10.48 1.29 6.13
CA ASN A 93 11.40 2.21 5.45
C ASN A 93 11.42 2.03 3.91
N ILE A 94 10.63 1.11 3.37
CA ILE A 94 10.51 0.86 1.93
C ILE A 94 9.34 1.65 1.37
N LYS A 95 9.51 2.23 0.17
CA LYS A 95 8.41 2.92 -0.52
C LYS A 95 7.34 1.90 -0.94
N PRO A 96 6.07 2.04 -0.51
CA PRO A 96 5.00 1.10 -0.87
C PRO A 96 4.84 0.92 -2.39
N TYR A 97 4.99 2.01 -3.16
CA TYR A 97 4.98 1.98 -4.63
C TYR A 97 5.97 0.97 -5.21
N SER A 98 7.16 0.85 -4.60
CA SER A 98 8.19 -0.06 -5.08
C SER A 98 7.81 -1.52 -4.85
N VAL A 99 7.12 -1.79 -3.74
CA VAL A 99 6.54 -3.10 -3.47
C VAL A 99 5.42 -3.39 -4.45
N PHE A 100 4.52 -2.44 -4.70
CA PHE A 100 3.42 -2.60 -5.65
C PHE A 100 3.90 -2.86 -7.06
N ARG A 101 4.92 -2.15 -7.54
CA ARG A 101 5.56 -2.44 -8.84
C ARG A 101 5.99 -3.90 -8.90
N ARG A 102 6.69 -4.38 -7.88
CA ARG A 102 7.18 -5.76 -7.83
C ARG A 102 6.04 -6.78 -7.77
N LEU A 103 4.98 -6.49 -7.01
CA LEU A 103 3.78 -7.33 -7.00
C LEU A 103 3.11 -7.42 -8.37
N ILE A 104 3.06 -6.34 -9.13
CA ILE A 104 2.50 -6.33 -10.50
C ILE A 104 3.36 -7.20 -11.43
N ASP A 105 4.68 -7.10 -11.33
CA ASP A 105 5.61 -7.89 -12.16
C ASP A 105 5.56 -9.39 -11.83
N GLU A 106 5.35 -9.75 -10.56
CA GLU A 106 5.36 -11.14 -10.09
C GLU A 106 3.96 -11.77 -10.07
N VAL A 107 2.90 -10.97 -10.05
CA VAL A 107 1.50 -11.42 -10.03
C VAL A 107 0.71 -10.63 -11.07
N PRO A 108 0.95 -10.84 -12.38
CA PRO A 108 0.27 -10.10 -13.44
C PRO A 108 -1.26 -10.25 -13.39
N ASP A 109 -1.74 -11.39 -12.88
CA ASP A 109 -3.17 -11.68 -12.74
C ASP A 109 -3.82 -11.05 -11.48
N ILE A 110 -3.13 -10.20 -10.72
CA ILE A 110 -3.67 -9.59 -9.51
C ILE A 110 -4.92 -8.74 -9.81
N LEU A 111 -4.90 -7.96 -10.89
CA LEU A 111 -6.02 -7.20 -11.42
C LEU A 111 -5.89 -7.15 -12.95
N PRO A 112 -6.33 -8.21 -13.65
CA PRO A 112 -6.12 -8.33 -15.09
C PRO A 112 -6.88 -7.23 -15.85
N GLY A 113 -6.28 -6.71 -16.92
CA GLY A 113 -6.90 -5.70 -17.80
C GLY A 113 -6.81 -4.25 -17.33
N LEU A 114 -6.16 -3.98 -16.19
CA LEU A 114 -5.86 -2.62 -15.74
C LEU A 114 -4.42 -2.22 -16.10
N ASP A 115 -4.20 -0.92 -16.34
CA ASP A 115 -2.85 -0.38 -16.45
C ASP A 115 -2.13 -0.34 -15.10
N THR A 116 -0.79 -0.30 -15.11
CA THR A 116 0.05 -0.34 -13.90
C THR A 116 -0.32 0.74 -12.88
N LYS A 117 -0.67 1.95 -13.31
CA LYS A 117 -1.00 3.05 -12.40
C LYS A 117 -2.31 2.77 -11.68
N ARG A 118 -3.33 2.30 -12.41
CA ARG A 118 -4.60 1.87 -11.80
C ARG A 118 -4.40 0.70 -10.86
N ILE A 119 -3.60 -0.30 -11.21
CA ILE A 119 -3.33 -1.43 -10.30
C ILE A 119 -2.70 -0.92 -9.00
N GLN A 120 -1.77 0.02 -9.05
CA GLN A 120 -1.16 0.60 -7.85
C GLN A 120 -2.16 1.35 -6.96
N ASP A 121 -3.08 2.12 -7.55
CA ASP A 121 -4.14 2.80 -6.79
C ASP A 121 -5.05 1.79 -6.10
N HIS A 122 -5.38 0.69 -6.78
CA HIS A 122 -6.19 -0.39 -6.23
C HIS A 122 -5.44 -1.17 -5.14
N LEU A 123 -4.15 -1.46 -5.31
CA LEU A 123 -3.33 -2.08 -4.26
C LEU A 123 -3.20 -1.19 -3.03
N MET A 124 -3.12 0.12 -3.21
CA MET A 124 -3.14 1.08 -2.11
C MET A 124 -4.48 1.05 -1.37
N MET A 125 -5.60 0.94 -2.08
CA MET A 125 -6.92 0.75 -1.49
C MET A 125 -6.98 -0.58 -0.70
N MET A 126 -6.59 -1.70 -1.32
CA MET A 126 -6.54 -3.03 -0.69
C MET A 126 -5.74 -2.98 0.61
N TYR A 127 -4.53 -2.43 0.58
CA TYR A 127 -3.69 -2.24 1.76
C TYR A 127 -4.40 -1.44 2.87
N ARG A 128 -5.07 -0.35 2.52
CA ARG A 128 -5.76 0.51 3.49
C ARG A 128 -6.96 -0.16 4.13
N ILE A 129 -7.75 -0.92 3.37
CA ILE A 129 -8.97 -1.55 3.88
C ILE A 129 -8.70 -2.92 4.52
N GLY A 130 -7.58 -3.57 4.19
CA GLY A 130 -7.23 -4.90 4.68
C GLY A 130 -7.07 -5.01 6.20
N GLY A 131 -6.79 -3.90 6.87
CA GLY A 131 -6.72 -3.82 8.34
C GLY A 131 -8.04 -3.46 9.03
N LEU A 132 -9.15 -3.37 8.30
CA LEU A 132 -10.46 -3.02 8.86
C LEU A 132 -11.26 -4.28 9.21
N ASP A 133 -12.01 -4.20 10.31
CA ASP A 133 -12.95 -5.25 10.71
C ASP A 133 -14.12 -5.39 9.71
N GLU A 134 -14.68 -6.59 9.61
CA GLU A 134 -15.81 -6.89 8.71
C GLU A 134 -17.02 -6.00 8.98
N ASN A 135 -17.31 -5.69 10.26
CA ASN A 135 -18.38 -4.77 10.67
C ASN A 135 -18.24 -3.34 10.14
N ILE A 136 -17.05 -2.96 9.71
CA ILE A 136 -16.76 -1.62 9.18
C ILE A 136 -16.78 -1.67 7.67
N LEU A 137 -16.15 -2.69 7.10
CA LEU A 137 -16.17 -2.96 5.66
C LEU A 137 -17.61 -3.03 5.13
N SER A 138 -18.54 -3.61 5.88
CA SER A 138 -19.96 -3.71 5.52
C SER A 138 -20.73 -2.38 5.47
N LYS A 139 -20.15 -1.28 5.98
CA LYS A 139 -20.84 0.03 6.06
C LYS A 139 -20.77 0.86 4.79
N ALA A 140 -20.04 0.41 3.77
CA ALA A 140 -19.85 1.14 2.53
C ALA A 140 -19.71 0.20 1.33
N THR A 141 -20.19 0.65 0.17
CA THR A 141 -20.02 -0.09 -1.09
C THR A 141 -18.57 -0.01 -1.57
N TRP A 142 -18.23 -0.81 -2.58
CA TRP A 142 -16.91 -0.75 -3.19
C TRP A 142 -16.56 0.65 -3.71
N GLU A 143 -17.49 1.33 -4.39
CA GLU A 143 -17.30 2.69 -4.93
C GLU A 143 -17.03 3.71 -3.82
N GLN A 144 -17.74 3.57 -2.70
CA GLN A 144 -17.54 4.42 -1.54
C GLN A 144 -16.18 4.16 -0.92
N TRP A 145 -15.78 2.90 -0.74
CA TRP A 145 -14.44 2.56 -0.26
C TRP A 145 -13.34 3.04 -1.20
N TYR A 146 -13.55 3.00 -2.51
CA TYR A 146 -12.61 3.52 -3.49
C TYR A 146 -12.36 5.02 -3.29
N GLU A 147 -13.41 5.82 -3.09
CA GLU A 147 -13.26 7.25 -2.80
C GLU A 147 -12.69 7.52 -1.40
N ILE A 148 -13.20 6.86 -0.36
CA ILE A 148 -12.72 7.00 1.03
C ILE A 148 -11.22 6.69 1.11
N SER A 149 -10.79 5.65 0.39
CA SER A 149 -9.40 5.22 0.39
C SER A 149 -8.43 6.29 -0.07
N LYS A 150 -8.84 7.23 -0.94
CA LYS A 150 -7.98 8.32 -1.41
C LYS A 150 -7.55 9.25 -0.28
N PHE A 151 -8.30 9.28 0.82
CA PHE A 151 -8.02 10.08 2.01
C PHE A 151 -7.32 9.23 3.08
N LYS A 152 -5.99 9.06 2.98
CA LYS A 152 -5.19 8.26 3.94
C LYS A 152 -5.53 8.55 5.41
N ASN A 153 -5.63 9.83 5.77
CA ASN A 153 -5.88 10.25 7.15
C ASN A 153 -7.30 9.90 7.64
N ALA A 154 -8.26 9.76 6.72
CA ALA A 154 -9.62 9.36 7.04
C ALA A 154 -9.67 7.91 7.51
N ILE A 155 -8.99 7.00 6.82
CA ILE A 155 -8.97 5.57 7.16
C ILE A 155 -8.22 5.31 8.46
N ASN A 156 -7.10 5.99 8.68
CA ASN A 156 -6.25 5.76 9.85
C ASN A 156 -6.86 6.27 11.17
N ASN A 157 -7.86 7.16 11.13
CA ASN A 157 -8.52 7.68 12.32
C ASN A 157 -9.94 7.12 12.45
N ARG A 158 -10.14 6.20 13.40
CA ARG A 158 -11.42 5.51 13.59
C ARG A 158 -12.61 6.44 13.80
N ARG A 159 -12.43 7.55 14.52
CA ARG A 159 -13.49 8.53 14.77
C ARG A 159 -13.88 9.27 13.49
N VAL A 160 -12.88 9.67 12.69
CA VAL A 160 -13.10 10.33 11.39
C VAL A 160 -13.73 9.36 10.39
N LEU A 161 -13.21 8.13 10.30
CA LEU A 161 -13.75 7.08 9.44
C LEU A 161 -15.23 6.83 9.74
N ASN A 162 -15.59 6.64 11.01
CA ASN A 162 -16.99 6.44 11.40
C ASN A 162 -17.87 7.64 11.02
N ARG A 163 -17.40 8.88 11.21
CA ARG A 163 -18.16 10.08 10.77
C ARG A 163 -18.39 10.08 9.26
N ILE A 164 -17.38 9.71 8.48
CA ILE A 164 -17.49 9.61 7.01
C ILE A 164 -18.48 8.53 6.62
N LEU A 165 -18.39 7.34 7.21
CA LEU A 165 -19.30 6.22 6.91
C LEU A 165 -20.74 6.51 7.33
N THR A 166 -20.96 7.30 8.39
CA THR A 166 -22.30 7.76 8.77
C THR A 166 -22.83 8.84 7.82
N ALA A 167 -21.97 9.76 7.37
CA ALA A 167 -22.36 10.89 6.51
C ALA A 167 -22.45 10.54 5.01
N SER A 168 -21.82 9.44 4.58
CA SER A 168 -21.81 8.99 3.19
C SER A 168 -23.24 8.70 2.72
N GLY A 169 -24.03 7.95 3.50
CA GLY A 169 -25.36 7.52 3.07
C GLY A 169 -25.29 6.83 1.71
N SER A 170 -26.08 7.30 0.74
CA SER A 170 -26.02 6.85 -0.67
C SER A 170 -25.03 7.63 -1.55
N ALA A 171 -24.31 8.63 -1.01
CA ALA A 171 -23.39 9.42 -1.82
C ALA A 171 -22.19 8.58 -2.28
N SER A 172 -21.74 8.83 -3.50
CA SER A 172 -20.56 8.22 -4.11
C SER A 172 -19.83 9.25 -5.00
N GLY A 173 -18.64 8.91 -5.49
CA GLY A 173 -17.92 9.74 -6.44
C GLY A 173 -17.62 11.17 -5.94
N PRO A 174 -17.81 12.22 -6.77
CA PRO A 174 -17.50 13.60 -6.41
C PRO A 174 -18.26 14.13 -5.18
N ASP A 175 -19.51 13.73 -4.98
CA ASP A 175 -20.32 14.21 -3.86
C ASP A 175 -19.83 13.64 -2.54
N LEU A 176 -19.47 12.35 -2.52
CA LEU A 176 -18.83 11.75 -1.37
C LEU A 176 -17.47 12.41 -1.08
N ARG A 177 -16.71 12.74 -2.13
CA ARG A 177 -15.42 13.44 -1.98
C ARG A 177 -15.58 14.80 -1.27
N LYS A 178 -16.51 15.63 -1.74
CA LYS A 178 -16.81 16.94 -1.13
C LYS A 178 -17.24 16.80 0.33
N LYS A 179 -18.07 15.79 0.64
CA LYS A 179 -18.46 15.50 2.03
C LYS A 179 -17.26 15.14 2.90
N ILE A 180 -16.36 14.29 2.39
CA ILE A 180 -15.13 13.92 3.11
C ILE A 180 -14.25 15.15 3.35
N GLU A 181 -14.05 15.98 2.32
CA GLU A 181 -13.27 17.23 2.43
C GLU A 181 -13.84 18.17 3.49
N SER A 182 -15.16 18.38 3.49
CA SER A 182 -15.85 19.17 4.51
C SER A 182 -15.64 18.61 5.93
N ILE A 183 -15.72 17.28 6.12
CA ILE A 183 -15.45 16.64 7.42
C ILE A 183 -14.00 16.84 7.87
N LEU A 184 -13.07 16.86 6.92
CA LEU A 184 -11.64 17.06 7.16
C LEU A 184 -11.25 18.54 7.31
N GLY A 185 -12.17 19.48 7.07
CA GLY A 185 -11.89 20.91 7.11
C GLY A 185 -11.01 21.39 5.96
N LYS A 186 -11.21 20.83 4.76
CA LYS A 186 -10.51 21.19 3.52
C LYS A 186 -11.43 21.91 2.53
#